data_AF-A0A534Q2Q5-F1
#
_entry.id   AF-A0A534Q2Q5-F1
#
_cell.length_a   1.000
_cell.length_b   1.000
_cell.length_c   1.000
_cell.angle_alpha   90.00
_cell.angle_beta   90.00
_cell.angle_gamma   90.00
#
_symmetry.space_group_name_H-M   'P 1'
#
loop_
_entity.id
_entity.type
_entity.pdbx_description
1 polymer ?
#
loop_
_entity_poly.entity_id
_entity_poly.type
_entity_poly.pdbx_seq_one_letter_code
_entity_poly.pdbx_strand_id
1 'polypeptide(L)'
;MTRRRARSRKTRSGPARRSVYFFGAGRADGNAKQRDRLGGKGANLAEMTRLGVPVPPGFTIATTVAAEFSRAGGRLPEAVLAQARGAMRRV
;
A
#
# COMPACT_ATOMS: atom_id res chain seq x y z
N MET A 1 -35.42 29.11 14.17
CA MET A 1 -34.59 27.96 14.60
C MET A 1 -34.08 27.22 13.36
N THR A 2 -32.88 27.59 12.90
CA THR A 2 -32.39 27.29 11.55
C THR A 2 -31.69 25.94 11.49
N ARG A 3 -32.27 24.97 10.75
CA ARG A 3 -31.65 23.68 10.42
C ARG A 3 -30.40 23.89 9.57
N ARG A 4 -29.21 23.77 10.16
CA ARG A 4 -27.94 23.74 9.41
C ARG A 4 -27.53 22.28 9.18
N ARG A 5 -27.94 21.71 8.04
CA ARG A 5 -27.45 20.40 7.56
C ARG A 5 -25.93 20.48 7.39
N ALA A 6 -25.18 19.70 8.16
CA ALA A 6 -23.76 19.46 7.94
C ALA A 6 -23.58 18.79 6.56
N ARG A 7 -22.94 19.49 5.61
CA ARG A 7 -22.55 18.90 4.33
C ARG A 7 -21.48 17.84 4.60
N SER A 8 -21.84 16.58 4.40
CA SER A 8 -20.91 15.45 4.33
C SER A 8 -19.81 15.77 3.33
N ARG A 9 -18.55 15.80 3.80
CA ARG A 9 -17.38 16.07 2.98
C ARG A 9 -17.10 14.83 2.14
N LYS A 10 -17.72 14.75 0.96
CA LYS A 10 -17.51 13.70 -0.04
C LYS A 10 -16.00 13.55 -0.28
N THR A 11 -15.42 12.44 0.14
CA THR A 11 -14.03 12.09 -0.13
C THR A 11 -13.86 12.02 -1.64
N ARG A 12 -13.12 12.97 -2.22
CA ARG A 12 -12.82 12.97 -3.66
C ARG A 12 -11.96 11.76 -3.96
N SER A 13 -12.54 10.76 -4.61
CA SER A 13 -11.83 9.61 -5.18
C SER A 13 -11.03 10.08 -6.41
N GLY A 14 -9.83 10.59 -6.19
CA GLY A 14 -8.80 10.64 -7.25
C GLY A 14 -8.37 9.22 -7.63
N PRO A 15 -7.65 9.02 -8.76
CA PRO A 15 -7.17 7.70 -9.14
C PRO A 15 -6.43 7.07 -7.96
N ALA A 16 -6.85 5.87 -7.55
CA ALA A 16 -6.30 5.19 -6.39
C ALA A 16 -4.79 5.04 -6.60
N ARG A 17 -4.00 5.83 -5.87
CA ARG A 17 -2.54 5.70 -5.90
C ARG A 17 -2.21 4.27 -5.48
N ARG A 18 -1.29 3.64 -6.23
CA ARG A 18 -0.85 2.28 -5.94
C ARG A 18 -0.16 2.26 -4.57
N SER A 19 -0.76 1.53 -3.63
CA SER A 19 -0.32 1.47 -2.24
C SER A 19 0.22 0.10 -1.84
N VAL A 20 -0.01 -0.94 -2.66
CA VAL A 20 0.45 -2.31 -2.40
C VAL A 20 1.37 -2.77 -3.52
N TYR A 21 2.54 -3.32 -3.15
CA TYR A 21 3.63 -3.70 -4.05
C TYR A 21 3.99 -5.16 -3.79
N PHE A 22 3.71 -6.03 -4.76
CA PHE A 22 3.96 -7.47 -4.66
C PHE A 22 5.43 -7.83 -4.89
N PHE A 23 5.88 -8.93 -4.28
CA PHE A 23 7.10 -9.64 -4.63
C PHE A 23 6.86 -11.15 -4.49
N GLY A 24 7.37 -11.96 -5.42
CA GLY A 24 7.28 -13.42 -5.40
C GLY A 24 7.46 -14.03 -6.79
N ALA A 25 7.78 -15.33 -6.85
CA ALA A 25 7.95 -16.07 -8.11
C ALA A 25 8.90 -15.37 -9.12
N GLY A 26 10.02 -14.83 -8.61
CA GLY A 26 11.01 -14.12 -9.42
C GLY A 26 10.56 -12.75 -9.97
N ARG A 27 9.40 -12.22 -9.54
CA ARG A 27 8.86 -10.92 -9.98
C ARG A 27 8.55 -10.02 -8.79
N ALA A 28 8.84 -8.73 -8.93
CA ALA A 28 8.47 -7.73 -7.92
C ALA A 28 8.03 -6.41 -8.57
N ASP A 29 7.04 -5.76 -7.95
CA ASP A 29 6.57 -4.40 -8.28
C ASP A 29 7.55 -3.31 -7.81
N GLY A 30 8.49 -3.68 -6.91
CA GLY A 30 9.47 -2.80 -6.27
C GLY A 30 10.92 -3.12 -6.63
N ASN A 31 11.88 -2.32 -6.14
CA ASN A 31 13.33 -2.60 -6.19
C ASN A 31 14.08 -1.81 -5.09
N ALA A 32 15.38 -2.02 -4.98
CA ALA A 32 16.24 -1.40 -3.97
C ALA A 32 16.27 0.14 -4.01
N LYS A 33 15.94 0.78 -5.14
CA LYS A 33 15.92 2.25 -5.26
C LYS A 33 14.67 2.88 -4.64
N GLN A 34 13.68 2.09 -4.25
CA GLN A 34 12.38 2.56 -3.74
C GLN A 34 12.29 2.55 -2.21
N ARG A 35 13.41 2.74 -1.50
CA ARG A 35 13.47 2.74 -0.02
C ARG A 35 12.52 3.75 0.62
N ASP A 36 12.40 4.94 0.04
CA ASP A 36 11.51 5.99 0.57
C ASP A 36 10.04 5.58 0.51
N ARG A 37 9.66 4.76 -0.48
CA ARG A 37 8.29 4.31 -0.71
C ARG A 37 7.97 2.99 -0.02
N LEU A 38 8.92 2.06 0.07
CA LEU A 38 8.71 0.68 0.54
C LEU A 38 9.37 0.40 1.90
N GLY A 39 10.14 1.34 2.42
CA GLY A 39 11.06 1.11 3.53
C GLY A 39 12.25 0.22 3.13
N GLY A 40 13.24 0.11 4.02
CA GLY A 40 14.45 -0.68 3.77
C GLY A 40 14.18 -2.17 3.56
N LYS A 41 13.30 -2.77 4.38
CA LYS A 41 12.95 -4.20 4.27
C LYS A 41 12.18 -4.51 2.99
N GLY A 42 11.12 -3.74 2.68
CA GLY A 42 10.31 -3.95 1.49
C GLY A 42 11.08 -3.76 0.20
N ALA A 43 11.94 -2.73 0.13
CA ALA A 43 12.82 -2.51 -1.02
C ALA A 43 13.82 -3.66 -1.22
N ASN A 44 14.41 -4.19 -0.14
CA ASN A 44 15.35 -5.30 -0.22
C ASN A 44 14.66 -6.63 -0.57
N LEU A 45 13.49 -6.94 -0.01
CA LEU A 45 12.73 -8.15 -0.37
C LEU A 45 12.35 -8.15 -1.86
N ALA A 46 11.96 -6.98 -2.38
CA ALA A 46 11.69 -6.81 -3.80
C ALA A 46 12.96 -6.99 -4.65
N GLU A 47 14.10 -6.43 -4.23
CA GLU A 47 15.38 -6.59 -4.93
C GLU A 47 15.85 -8.05 -4.93
N MET A 48 15.84 -8.71 -3.78
CA MET A 48 16.20 -10.12 -3.65
C MET A 48 15.35 -10.99 -4.59
N THR A 49 14.04 -10.74 -4.66
CA THR A 49 13.15 -11.44 -5.58
C THR A 49 13.55 -11.21 -7.04
N ARG A 50 13.90 -9.97 -7.43
CA ARG A 50 14.34 -9.64 -8.80
C ARG A 50 15.68 -10.27 -9.17
N LEU A 51 16.55 -10.45 -8.18
CA LEU A 51 17.84 -11.14 -8.34
C LEU A 51 17.71 -12.67 -8.40
N GLY A 52 16.49 -13.21 -8.27
CA GLY A 52 16.24 -14.65 -8.33
C GLY A 52 16.50 -15.38 -7.01
N VAL A 53 16.69 -14.65 -5.90
CA VAL A 53 16.77 -15.26 -4.57
C VAL A 53 15.38 -15.84 -4.23
N PRO A 54 15.29 -17.08 -3.70
CA PRO A 54 14.01 -17.71 -3.36
C PRO A 54 13.40 -17.07 -2.11
N VAL A 55 12.76 -15.92 -2.29
CA VAL A 55 11.98 -15.21 -1.27
C VAL A 55 10.53 -15.71 -1.34
N PRO A 56 9.92 -16.13 -0.21
CA PRO A 56 8.49 -16.45 -0.16
C PRO A 56 7.64 -15.27 -0.66
N PRO A 57 6.54 -15.54 -1.39
CA PRO A 57 5.70 -14.48 -1.93
C PRO A 57 5.11 -13.60 -0.84
N GLY A 58 4.98 -12.32 -1.12
CA GLY A 58 4.52 -11.31 -0.18
C GLY A 58 4.19 -10.00 -0.87
N PHE A 59 3.87 -8.98 -0.07
CA PHE A 59 3.71 -7.62 -0.55
C PHE A 59 4.11 -6.61 0.52
N THR A 60 4.44 -5.41 0.08
CA THR A 60 4.72 -4.25 0.92
C THR A 60 3.63 -3.19 0.72
N ILE A 61 3.12 -2.66 1.82
CA ILE A 61 2.26 -1.48 1.82
C ILE A 61 3.14 -0.23 1.86
N ALA A 62 2.91 0.73 0.98
CA ALA A 62 3.73 1.93 0.87
C ALA A 62 3.79 2.73 2.18
N THR A 63 4.93 3.34 2.45
CA THR A 63 5.21 4.16 3.63
C THR A 63 4.20 5.32 3.80
N THR A 64 3.70 5.87 2.69
CA THR A 64 2.68 6.94 2.71
C THR A 64 1.39 6.52 3.41
N VAL A 65 1.04 5.23 3.38
CA VAL A 65 -0.16 4.69 4.04
C VAL A 65 -0.04 4.78 5.56
N ALA A 66 1.16 4.64 6.13
CA ALA A 66 1.35 4.77 7.57
C ALA A 66 0.94 6.17 8.06
N ALA A 67 1.36 7.22 7.33
CA ALA A 67 0.94 8.59 7.61
C ALA A 67 -0.57 8.80 7.42
N GLU A 68 -1.16 8.23 6.38
CA GLU A 68 -2.62 8.29 6.15
C GLU A 68 -3.40 7.61 7.29
N PHE A 69 -2.95 6.43 7.73
CA PHE A 69 -3.54 5.67 8.83
C PHE A 69 -3.51 6.44 10.15
N SER A 70 -2.36 7.05 10.49
CA SER A 70 -2.24 7.89 11.68
C SER A 70 -3.17 9.10 11.62
N ARG A 71 -3.24 9.79 10.47
CA ARG A 71 -4.16 10.94 10.26
C ARG A 71 -5.63 10.55 10.30
N ALA A 72 -5.96 9.32 9.93
CA ALA A 72 -7.31 8.77 9.95
C ALA A 72 -7.71 8.18 11.31
N GLY A 73 -6.90 8.35 12.36
CA GLY A 73 -7.21 7.85 13.70
C GLY A 73 -7.15 6.33 13.81
N GLY A 74 -6.19 5.69 13.13
CA GLY A 74 -6.03 4.25 13.16
C GLY A 74 -6.97 3.48 12.23
N ARG A 75 -7.47 4.14 11.18
CA ARG A 75 -8.32 3.51 10.16
C ARG A 75 -7.61 3.52 8.82
N LEU A 76 -7.51 2.33 8.20
CA LEU A 76 -6.98 2.23 6.85
C LEU A 76 -8.03 2.72 5.84
N PRO A 77 -7.62 3.45 4.77
CA PRO A 77 -8.50 3.74 3.67
C PRO A 77 -9.02 2.45 3.01
N GLU A 78 -10.31 2.39 2.70
CA GLU A 78 -10.96 1.26 2.00
C GLU A 78 -10.20 0.84 0.72
N ALA A 79 -9.69 1.83 -0.03
CA ALA A 79 -8.92 1.57 -1.25
C ALA A 79 -7.61 0.80 -0.98
N VAL A 80 -6.97 1.00 0.17
CA VAL A 80 -5.77 0.25 0.57
C VAL A 80 -6.15 -1.16 0.99
N LEU A 81 -7.23 -1.31 1.77
CA LEU A 81 -7.74 -2.62 2.18
C LEU A 81 -8.13 -3.48 0.97
N ALA A 82 -8.79 -2.89 -0.03
CA ALA A 82 -9.15 -3.58 -1.27
C ALA A 82 -7.91 -4.08 -2.03
N GLN A 83 -6.87 -3.24 -2.15
CA GLN A 83 -5.60 -3.62 -2.76
C GLN A 83 -4.89 -4.74 -1.97
N ALA A 84 -4.84 -4.63 -0.64
CA ALA A 84 -4.20 -5.62 0.22
C ALA A 84 -4.92 -6.98 0.15
N ARG A 85 -6.26 -7.00 0.20
CA ARG A 85 -7.07 -8.21 -0.02
C ARG A 85 -6.82 -8.81 -1.41
N GLY A 86 -6.64 -7.97 -2.43
CA GLY A 86 -6.24 -8.39 -3.76
C GLY A 86 -4.88 -9.08 -3.78
N ALA A 87 -3.89 -8.50 -3.09
CA ALA A 87 -2.55 -9.07 -2.97
C ALA A 87 -2.51 -10.36 -2.14
N MET A 88 -3.35 -10.48 -1.11
CA MET A 88 -3.45 -11.70 -0.29
C MET A 88 -3.86 -12.94 -1.11
N ARG A 89 -4.54 -12.78 -2.24
CA ARG A 89 -4.88 -13.91 -3.14
C ARG A 89 -3.72 -14.38 -4.00
N ARG A 90 -2.59 -13.66 -3.97
CA ARG A 90 -1.40 -13.93 -4.79
C ARG A 90 -0.23 -14.50 -3.97
N VAL A 91 -0.39 -14.57 -2.66
CA VAL A 91 0.63 -15.03 -1.70
C VAL A 91 0.23 -16.35 -1.10
#